data_AF-A0A7C3AG50-F1
#
_entry.id   AF-A0A7C3AG50-F1
#
_cell.length_a   1.000
_cell.length_b   1.000
_cell.length_c   1.000
_cell.angle_alpha   90.00
_cell.angle_beta   90.00
_cell.angle_gamma   90.00
#
_symmetry.space_group_name_H-M   'P 1'
#
loop_
_entity.id
_entity.type
_entity.pdbx_description
1 polymer ?
#
loop_
_entity_poly.entity_id
_entity_poly.type
_entity_poly.pdbx_seq_one_letter_code
_entity_poly.pdbx_strand_id
1 'polypeptide(L)' 'MKTAFIFPGQGAQTVGMGADVDAEFPVAAEVFRAANDILGFDLRRLCFEGPADQLNTTTISQPAIFTVSAAIFEVLRSE' A
#
# COMPACT_ATOMS: atom_id res chain seq x y z
N MET A 1 0.31 3.53 -28.18
CA MET A 1 0.25 4.62 -27.18
C MET A 1 1.36 4.39 -26.18
N LYS A 2 2.03 5.44 -25.67
CA LYS A 2 3.03 5.29 -24.59
C LYS A 2 2.36 5.58 -23.26
N THR A 3 2.61 4.75 -22.25
CA THR A 3 2.05 4.88 -20.90
C THR A 3 3.11 5.44 -19.95
N ALA A 4 2.70 6.33 -19.05
CA ALA A 4 3.53 6.82 -17.95
C ALA A 4 2.77 6.58 -16.63
N PHE A 5 3.48 6.07 -15.62
CA PHE A 5 2.93 5.87 -14.29
C PHE A 5 3.34 7.04 -13.39
N ILE A 6 2.37 7.54 -12.61
CA ILE A 6 2.60 8.60 -11.63
C ILE A 6 2.12 8.05 -10.29
N PHE A 7 3.00 8.06 -9.29
CA PHE A 7 2.71 7.55 -7.96
C PHE A 7 2.51 8.72 -6.99
N PRO A 8 1.52 8.64 -6.08
CA PRO A 8 1.26 9.69 -5.11
C PRO A 8 2.38 9.80 -4.07
N GLY A 9 2.56 11.00 -3.52
CA GLY A 9 3.47 11.27 -2.41
C GLY A 9 2.76 11.37 -1.06
N GLN A 10 3.52 11.69 -0.01
CA GLN A 10 3.01 11.90 1.34
C GLN A 10 1.86 12.91 1.37
N GLY A 11 0.81 12.60 2.14
CA GLY A 11 -0.45 13.37 2.22
C GLY A 11 -1.62 12.69 1.51
N ALA A 12 -1.35 11.70 0.64
CA ALA A 12 -2.38 10.94 -0.06
C ALA A 12 -2.91 9.73 0.73
N GLN A 13 -2.30 9.37 1.87
CA GLN A 13 -2.70 8.22 2.66
C GLN A 13 -4.09 8.40 3.27
N THR A 14 -4.91 7.34 3.23
CA THR A 14 -6.23 7.30 3.84
C THR A 14 -6.48 5.93 4.46
N VAL A 15 -7.30 5.88 5.51
CA VAL A 15 -7.74 4.59 6.08
C VAL A 15 -8.60 3.87 5.04
N GLY A 16 -8.34 2.57 4.87
CA GLY A 16 -8.96 1.71 3.87
C GLY A 16 -8.15 1.58 2.57
N MET A 17 -7.06 2.32 2.40
CA MET A 17 -6.28 2.26 1.17
C MET A 17 -5.65 0.88 0.96
N GLY A 18 -5.74 0.36 -0.27
CA GLY A 18 -5.17 -0.94 -0.64
C GLY A 18 -6.00 -2.16 -0.25
N ALA A 19 -7.08 -2.00 0.53
CA ALA A 19 -7.88 -3.13 1.01
C ALA A 19 -8.57 -3.90 -0.13
N ASP A 20 -9.17 -3.19 -1.08
CA ASP A 20 -9.87 -3.81 -2.21
C ASP A 20 -8.91 -4.60 -3.11
N VAL A 21 -7.76 -4.02 -3.44
CA VAL A 21 -6.76 -4.68 -4.30
C VAL A 21 -6.09 -5.86 -3.61
N ASP A 22 -5.85 -5.78 -2.30
CA ASP A 22 -5.35 -6.91 -1.50
C ASP A 22 -6.35 -8.06 -1.45
N ALA A 23 -7.65 -7.76 -1.34
CA ALA A 23 -8.71 -8.77 -1.32
C ALA A 23 -8.94 -9.44 -2.68
N GLU A 24 -8.80 -8.69 -3.77
CA GLU A 24 -9.09 -9.17 -5.13
C GLU A 24 -7.89 -9.86 -5.79
N PHE A 25 -6.67 -9.38 -5.55
CA PHE A 25 -5.47 -9.83 -6.27
C PHE A 25 -4.44 -10.46 -5.34
N PRO A 26 -4.15 -11.77 -5.47
CA PRO A 26 -3.14 -12.44 -4.65
C PRO A 26 -1.76 -11.79 -4.71
N VAL A 27 -1.36 -11.23 -5.86
CA VAL A 27 -0.07 -10.54 -6.01
C VAL A 27 0.01 -9.27 -5.16
N ALA A 28 -1.09 -8.57 -4.92
CA ALA A 28 -1.13 -7.42 -4.02
C ALA A 28 -0.97 -7.86 -2.55
N ALA A 29 -1.66 -8.94 -2.16
CA ALA A 29 -1.53 -9.51 -0.80
C ALA A 29 -0.09 -9.96 -0.50
N GLU A 30 0.61 -10.50 -1.50
CA GLU A 30 2.02 -10.88 -1.40
C GLU A 30 2.93 -9.66 -1.14
N VAL A 31 2.65 -8.51 -1.76
CA VAL A 31 3.39 -7.26 -1.52
C VAL A 31 3.18 -6.77 -0.08
N PHE A 32 1.94 -6.80 0.43
CA PHE A 32 1.66 -6.44 1.82
C PHE A 32 2.33 -7.39 2.81
N ARG A 33 2.35 -8.70 2.53
CA ARG A 33 3.06 -9.68 3.36
C ARG A 33 4.55 -9.38 3.42
N ALA A 34 5.19 -9.15 2.27
CA ALA A 34 6.59 -8.81 2.21
C ALA A 34 6.90 -7.50 2.97
N ALA A 35 6.04 -6.50 2.86
CA ALA A 35 6.19 -5.24 3.59
C ALA A 35 6.11 -5.46 5.11
N ASN A 36 5.12 -6.23 5.58
CA ASN A 36 4.98 -6.57 7.01
C ASN A 36 6.23 -7.30 7.54
N ASP A 37 6.75 -8.27 6.78
CA ASP A 37 7.96 -9.03 7.16
C ASP A 37 9.20 -8.14 7.26
N ILE A 38 9.37 -7.19 6.32
CA ILE A 38 10.51 -6.26 6.30
C ILE A 38 10.42 -5.23 7.42
N LEU A 39 9.22 -4.71 7.69
CA LEU A 39 9.00 -3.63 8.65
C LEU A 39 8.90 -4.15 10.10
N GLY A 40 8.56 -5.43 10.29
CA GLY A 40 8.39 -6.04 11.60
C GLY A 40 7.11 -5.61 12.32
N PHE A 41 6.14 -5.04 11.60
CA PHE A 41 4.82 -4.70 12.12
C PHE A 41 3.75 -4.82 11.02
N ASP A 42 2.48 -4.86 11.43
CA ASP A 42 1.35 -5.02 10.52
C ASP A 42 0.96 -3.69 9.84
N LEU A 43 1.70 -3.34 8.79
CA LEU A 43 1.41 -2.18 7.94
C LEU A 43 0.08 -2.37 7.21
N ARG A 44 -0.24 -3.59 6.77
CA ARG A 44 -1.51 -3.93 6.12
C ARG A 44 -2.70 -3.49 6.97
N ARG A 45 -2.71 -3.86 8.26
CA ARG A 45 -3.75 -3.42 9.19
C ARG A 45 -3.81 -1.90 9.35
N LEU A 46 -2.67 -1.21 9.45
CA LEU A 46 -2.65 0.25 9.55
C LEU A 46 -3.21 0.94 8.31
N CYS A 47 -2.92 0.42 7.11
CA CYS A 47 -3.51 0.93 5.87
C CYS A 47 -5.02 0.73 5.84
N PHE A 48 -5.51 -0.44 6.28
CA PHE A 48 -6.91 -0.85 6.05
C PHE A 48 -7.85 -0.35 7.15
N GLU A 49 -7.40 -0.39 8.39
CA GLU A 49 -8.22 -0.15 9.58
C GLU A 49 -7.81 1.14 10.31
N GLY A 50 -6.60 1.65 10.07
CA GLY A 50 -6.05 2.80 10.80
C GLY A 50 -5.54 2.42 12.19
N PRO A 51 -5.55 3.35 13.16
CA PRO A 51 -6.26 4.64 13.13
C PRO A 51 -5.56 5.71 12.26
N ALA A 52 -6.32 6.71 11.82
CA ALA A 52 -5.87 7.70 10.85
C ALA A 52 -4.70 8.57 11.36
N ASP A 53 -4.67 8.89 12.64
CA ASP A 53 -3.59 9.63 13.29
C ASP A 53 -2.26 8.87 13.24
N GLN A 54 -2.28 7.55 13.49
CA GLN A 54 -1.10 6.70 13.36
C GLN A 54 -0.65 6.58 11.89
N LEU A 55 -1.60 6.36 10.97
CA LEU A 55 -1.33 6.30 9.53
C LEU A 55 -0.71 7.61 9.00
N ASN A 56 -1.10 8.76 9.56
CA ASN A 56 -0.61 10.08 9.19
C ASN A 56 0.79 10.41 9.73
N THR A 57 1.37 9.58 10.59
CA THR A 57 2.76 9.78 11.00
C THR A 57 3.70 9.56 9.83
N THR A 58 4.75 10.38 9.70
CA THR A 58 5.72 10.28 8.59
C THR A 58 6.36 8.89 8.50
N THR A 59 6.56 8.22 9.64
CA THR A 59 7.13 6.87 9.74
C THR A 59 6.23 5.79 9.16
N ILE A 60 4.91 5.98 9.19
CA ILE A 60 3.94 5.01 8.66
C ILE A 60 3.46 5.42 7.26
N SER A 61 3.12 6.69 7.04
CA SER A 61 2.59 7.17 5.75
C SER A 61 3.50 6.89 4.57
N GLN A 62 4.82 7.05 4.71
CA GLN A 62 5.76 6.77 3.62
C GLN A 62 5.77 5.29 3.20
N PRO A 63 6.04 4.31 4.09
CA PRO A 63 5.97 2.90 3.70
C PRO A 63 4.56 2.47 3.29
N ALA A 64 3.51 3.06 3.88
CA ALA A 64 2.13 2.76 3.54
C ALA A 64 1.80 3.13 2.07
N ILE A 65 2.11 4.36 1.65
CA ILE A 65 1.89 4.82 0.27
C ILE A 65 2.74 4.05 -0.72
N PHE A 66 4.01 3.77 -0.38
CA PHE A 66 4.89 2.96 -1.21
C PHE A 66 4.31 1.56 -1.41
N THR A 67 3.89 0.89 -0.34
CA THR A 67 3.38 -0.49 -0.38
C THR A 67 2.11 -0.58 -1.22
N VAL A 68 1.16 0.35 -1.03
CA VAL A 68 -0.07 0.39 -1.84
C VAL A 68 0.24 0.64 -3.31
N SER A 69 1.15 1.58 -3.60
CA SER A 69 1.57 1.91 -4.97
C SER A 69 2.25 0.71 -5.66
N ALA A 70 3.13 0.01 -4.94
CA ALA A 70 3.80 -1.19 -5.41
C ALA A 70 2.81 -2.33 -5.63
N ALA A 71 1.87 -2.56 -4.70
CA ALA A 71 0.85 -3.58 -4.83
C ALA A 71 0.00 -3.38 -6.10
N ILE A 72 -0.48 -2.14 -6.35
CA ILE A 72 -1.23 -1.81 -7.56
C ILE A 72 -0.36 -1.98 -8.82
N PHE A 73 0.91 -1.56 -8.77
CA PHE A 73 1.81 -1.73 -9.90
C PHE A 73 2.07 -3.20 -10.24
N GLU A 74 2.22 -4.05 -9.22
CA GLU A 74 2.42 -5.49 -9.41
C GLU A 74 1.19 -6.17 -10.02
N VAL A 75 -0.03 -5.76 -9.62
CA VAL A 75 -1.27 -6.17 -10.27
C VAL A 75 -1.26 -5.79 -11.75
N LEU A 76 -0.98 -4.52 -12.07
CA LEU A 76 -0.93 -4.04 -13.46
C LEU A 76 0.17 -4.70 -14.30
N ARG A 77 1.24 -5.20 -13.66
CA ARG A 77 2.35 -5.91 -14.32
C ARG A 77 2.02 -7.39 -14.56
N SER A 78 1.10 -7.96 -13.78
CA SER A 78 0.69 -9.37 -13.90
C SER A 78 -0.44 -9.61 -14.90
N GLU A 79 -1.04 -8.54 -15.42
CA GLU A 79 -2.02 -8.52 -16.51
C GLU A 79 -1.35 -8.29 -17.87
#